data_AF-A0A959V8U0-F1
#
_entry.id   AF-A0A959V8U0-F1
#
_cell.length_a   1.000
_cell.length_b   1.000
_cell.length_c   1.000
_cell.angle_alpha   90.00
_cell.angle_beta   90.00
_cell.angle_gamma   90.00
#
_symmetry.space_group_name_H-M   'P 1'
#
loop_
_entity.id
_entity.type
_entity.pdbx_description
1 polymer ?
#
loop_
_entity_poly.entity_id
_entity_poly.type
_entity_poly.pdbx_seq_one_letter_code
_entity_poly.pdbx_strand_id
1 'polypeptide(L)'
;MVALTMDPEDLHGRERGIDTPGDHANFSRKGRDWERSCTMVVGHGQGEAPLQGGIRIAGSGSRGRVKRSFKFLLKDRFLSPEVEVPWFPAEGLDECLLRADAAPHSFLQHLLIEEAMQEVGTSLDIPPSLPVRLF
;
A
#
# COMPACT_ATOMS: atom_id res chain seq x y z
N MET A 1 -1.49 -5.74 -12.68
CA MET A 1 -2.64 -5.75 -11.74
C MET A 1 -2.11 -6.12 -10.37
N VAL A 2 -2.72 -5.61 -9.30
CA VAL A 2 -2.43 -6.00 -7.92
C VAL A 2 -3.72 -6.53 -7.31
N ALA A 3 -3.64 -7.64 -6.59
CA ALA A 3 -4.74 -8.11 -5.74
C ALA A 3 -4.25 -8.24 -4.30
N LEU A 4 -5.06 -7.82 -3.34
CA LEU A 4 -4.83 -8.01 -1.91
C LEU A 4 -5.84 -9.00 -1.34
N THR A 5 -5.38 -9.87 -0.46
CA THR A 5 -6.22 -10.83 0.24
C THR A 5 -5.87 -10.79 1.71
N MET A 6 -6.88 -10.63 2.56
CA MET A 6 -6.72 -10.60 4.00
C MET A 6 -7.98 -11.16 4.67
N ASP A 7 -7.88 -11.51 5.95
CA ASP A 7 -9.03 -11.94 6.75
C ASP A 7 -10.07 -10.79 6.80
N PRO A 8 -11.35 -11.03 6.45
CA PRO A 8 -12.40 -10.01 6.54
C PRO A 8 -12.54 -9.38 7.93
N GLU A 9 -12.30 -10.12 9.01
CA GLU A 9 -12.31 -9.59 10.37
C GLU A 9 -11.12 -8.66 10.64
N ASP A 10 -9.99 -8.88 9.98
CA ASP A 10 -8.84 -7.98 10.03
C ASP A 10 -9.05 -6.69 9.24
N LEU A 11 -9.91 -6.72 8.22
CA LEU A 11 -10.25 -5.54 7.44
C LEU A 11 -11.40 -4.75 8.08
N HIS A 12 -12.52 -5.39 8.38
CA HIS A 12 -13.77 -4.74 8.77
C HIS A 12 -14.27 -5.09 10.17
N GLY A 13 -13.60 -6.00 10.88
CA GLY A 13 -14.00 -6.42 12.22
C GLY A 13 -14.08 -5.25 13.19
N ARG A 14 -14.97 -5.34 14.18
CA ARG A 14 -15.22 -4.23 15.12
C ARG A 14 -14.02 -3.95 16.03
N GLU A 15 -13.37 -5.02 16.50
CA GLU A 15 -12.30 -4.91 17.50
C GLU A 15 -10.93 -4.78 16.84
N ARG A 16 -10.71 -5.54 15.75
CA ARG A 16 -9.41 -5.66 15.09
C ARG A 16 -9.40 -5.18 13.64
N GLY A 17 -10.53 -4.76 13.06
CA GLY A 17 -10.57 -4.27 11.69
C GLY A 17 -9.72 -3.02 11.51
N ILE A 18 -8.97 -2.91 10.41
CA ILE A 18 -8.19 -1.71 10.09
C ILE A 18 -9.02 -0.66 9.34
N ASP A 19 -10.11 -1.04 8.68
CA ASP A 19 -11.07 -0.21 7.95
C ASP A 19 -12.50 -0.44 8.45
N THR A 20 -12.74 -0.06 9.71
CA THR A 20 -14.07 -0.18 10.35
C THR A 20 -14.86 1.13 10.18
N PRO A 21 -16.02 1.13 9.50
CA PRO A 21 -16.83 2.33 9.32
C PRO A 21 -17.32 2.90 10.66
N GLY A 22 -17.26 4.22 10.81
CA GLY A 22 -17.72 4.91 12.03
C GLY A 22 -16.77 4.80 13.23
N ASP A 23 -15.70 4.00 13.14
CA ASP A 23 -14.63 4.07 14.13
C ASP A 23 -13.77 5.31 13.86
N HIS A 24 -14.16 6.41 14.50
CA HIS A 24 -13.46 7.68 14.41
C HIS A 24 -12.03 7.60 14.96
N ALA A 25 -11.63 6.53 15.65
CA ALA A 25 -10.28 6.37 16.23
C ALA A 25 -9.20 5.92 15.21
N ASN A 26 -9.50 5.78 13.92
CA ASN A 26 -8.48 5.45 12.90
C ASN A 26 -7.30 6.44 12.83
N PHE A 27 -7.46 7.67 13.33
CA PHE A 27 -6.36 8.63 13.47
C PHE A 27 -5.45 8.36 14.67
N SER A 28 -5.96 7.74 15.74
CA SER A 28 -5.22 7.47 16.98
C SER A 28 -4.46 6.15 16.94
N ARG A 29 -4.86 5.23 16.05
CA ARG A 29 -4.15 3.97 15.79
C ARG A 29 -2.81 4.23 15.10
N LYS A 30 -1.72 3.70 15.67
CA LYS A 30 -0.34 3.94 15.23
C LYS A 30 0.50 2.66 15.34
N GLY A 31 1.53 2.57 14.50
CA GLY A 31 2.55 1.53 14.62
C GLY A 31 2.05 0.12 14.26
N ARG A 32 2.71 -0.88 14.87
CA ARG A 32 2.52 -2.31 14.58
C ARG A 32 1.16 -2.86 15.01
N ASP A 33 0.47 -2.21 15.95
CA ASP A 33 -0.83 -2.68 16.44
C ASP A 33 -1.96 -2.50 15.43
N TRP A 34 -1.75 -1.63 14.43
CA TRP A 34 -2.69 -1.37 13.34
C TRP A 34 -2.32 -2.11 12.04
N GLU A 35 -1.40 -3.07 12.14
CA GLU A 35 -0.92 -3.91 11.05
C GLU A 35 -1.66 -5.26 11.05
N ARG A 36 -2.05 -5.74 9.87
CA ARG A 36 -2.70 -7.05 9.68
C ARG A 36 -1.97 -7.89 8.65
N SER A 37 -2.10 -9.20 8.75
CA SER A 37 -1.53 -10.09 7.74
C SER A 37 -2.30 -9.92 6.44
N CYS A 38 -1.57 -9.90 5.33
CA CYS A 38 -2.11 -9.74 4.00
C CYS A 38 -1.26 -10.50 3.00
N THR A 39 -1.92 -11.06 1.99
CA THR A 39 -1.29 -11.63 0.81
C THR A 39 -1.48 -10.68 -0.36
N MET A 40 -0.41 -10.35 -1.06
CA MET A 40 -0.44 -9.58 -2.29
C MET A 40 -0.07 -10.46 -3.48
N VAL A 41 -0.85 -10.37 -4.56
CA VAL A 41 -0.56 -11.01 -5.85
C VAL A 41 -0.34 -9.94 -6.89
N VAL A 42 0.67 -10.17 -7.74
CA VAL A 42 1.30 -9.18 -8.61
C VAL A 42 1.31 -9.73 -10.03
N GLY A 43 0.34 -9.30 -10.84
CA GLY A 43 0.17 -9.70 -12.24
C GLY A 43 -1.22 -10.28 -12.56
N HIS A 44 -1.36 -11.06 -13.63
CA HIS A 44 -2.63 -11.40 -14.30
C HIS A 44 -2.72 -12.89 -14.72
N GLY A 45 -2.10 -13.83 -13.99
CA GLY A 45 -2.11 -15.24 -14.41
C GLY A 45 -1.87 -16.29 -13.32
N GLN A 46 -2.28 -17.53 -13.63
CA GLN A 46 -1.92 -18.74 -12.88
C GLN A 46 -0.39 -18.89 -12.89
N GLY A 47 0.24 -18.94 -11.71
CA GLY A 47 1.68 -19.15 -11.55
C GLY A 47 2.46 -18.01 -10.90
N GLU A 48 1.82 -16.89 -10.56
CA GLU A 48 2.46 -15.82 -9.81
C GLU A 48 2.58 -16.18 -8.32
N ALA A 49 3.78 -15.99 -7.76
CA ALA A 49 4.03 -16.27 -6.35
C ALA A 49 3.35 -15.22 -5.47
N PRO A 50 2.48 -15.62 -4.53
CA PRO A 50 1.90 -14.69 -3.57
C PRO A 50 2.98 -14.13 -2.64
N LEU A 51 2.94 -12.82 -2.42
CA LEU A 51 3.77 -12.12 -1.45
C LEU A 51 3.02 -12.06 -0.13
N GLN A 52 3.57 -12.68 0.92
CA GLN A 52 3.06 -12.51 2.27
C GLN A 52 3.66 -11.23 2.86
N GLY A 53 2.85 -10.48 3.61
CA GLY A 53 3.26 -9.23 4.20
C GLY A 53 2.29 -8.70 5.24
N GLY A 54 2.68 -7.59 5.88
CA GLY A 54 1.82 -6.78 6.72
C GLY A 54 1.11 -5.73 5.89
N ILE A 55 -0.13 -5.38 6.25
CA ILE A 55 -0.86 -4.26 5.65
C ILE A 55 -1.41 -3.31 6.71
N ARG A 56 -1.42 -2.02 6.38
CA ARG A 56 -2.06 -0.97 7.19
C ARG A 56 -2.60 0.14 6.31
N ILE A 57 -3.61 0.87 6.79
CA ILE A 57 -4.10 2.07 6.11
C ILE A 57 -3.02 3.16 6.16
N ALA A 58 -2.83 3.84 5.02
CA ALA A 58 -1.86 4.90 4.82
C ALA A 58 -2.51 6.28 4.75
N GLY A 59 -1.67 7.31 4.90
CA GLY A 59 -2.08 8.72 4.86
C GLY A 59 -2.45 9.27 6.23
N SER A 60 -2.91 10.51 6.30
CA SER A 60 -3.45 11.15 7.50
C SER A 60 -4.88 11.61 7.20
N GLY A 61 -5.05 12.79 6.61
CA GLY A 61 -6.36 13.29 6.19
C GLY A 61 -7.05 12.44 5.10
N SER A 62 -6.28 11.71 4.29
CA SER A 62 -6.84 10.83 3.24
C SER A 62 -7.48 9.55 3.79
N ARG A 63 -7.23 9.18 5.06
CA ARG A 63 -7.81 7.98 5.70
C ARG A 63 -9.34 7.99 5.75
N GLY A 64 -9.94 9.18 5.78
CA GLY A 64 -11.40 9.33 5.81
C GLY A 64 -12.09 9.07 4.47
N ARG A 65 -11.35 9.02 3.35
CA ARG A 65 -11.92 8.90 2.00
C ARG A 65 -12.31 7.47 1.68
N VAL A 66 -13.40 7.28 0.93
CA VAL A 66 -13.95 5.96 0.55
C VAL A 66 -12.88 5.03 -0.03
N LYS A 67 -12.04 5.53 -0.95
CA LYS A 67 -10.90 4.77 -1.50
C LYS A 67 -9.68 4.96 -0.60
N ARG A 68 -9.32 3.90 0.16
CA ARG A 68 -8.20 3.89 1.11
C ARG A 68 -6.87 3.70 0.40
N SER A 69 -5.83 4.34 0.92
CA SER A 69 -4.44 4.03 0.57
C SER A 69 -3.90 3.03 1.58
N PHE A 70 -2.96 2.18 1.16
CA PHE A 70 -2.37 1.16 2.03
C PHE A 70 -0.85 1.20 1.98
N LYS A 71 -0.21 0.82 3.07
CA LYS A 71 1.19 0.39 3.07
C LYS A 71 1.21 -1.12 3.17
N PHE A 72 1.89 -1.77 2.22
CA PHE A 72 2.22 -3.18 2.30
C PHE A 72 3.67 -3.30 2.79
N LEU A 73 3.90 -4.15 3.77
CA LEU A 73 5.13 -4.25 4.55
C LEU A 73 5.73 -5.63 4.26
N LEU A 74 6.93 -5.65 3.69
CA LEU A 74 7.67 -6.90 3.43
C LEU A 74 8.45 -7.31 4.68
N LYS A 75 9.04 -6.33 5.38
CA LYS A 75 9.58 -6.50 6.73
C LYS A 75 8.49 -6.26 7.77
N ASP A 76 7.59 -7.23 7.87
CA ASP A 76 6.45 -7.17 8.78
C ASP A 76 6.73 -7.83 10.14
N ARG A 77 5.72 -7.83 11.02
CA ARG A 77 5.79 -8.55 12.31
C ARG A 77 5.31 -10.00 12.23
N PHE A 78 4.84 -10.43 11.07
CA PHE A 78 4.23 -11.75 10.83
C PHE A 78 5.23 -12.79 10.33
N LEU A 79 6.52 -12.43 10.28
CA LEU A 79 7.62 -13.29 9.83
C LEU A 79 7.45 -13.72 8.38
N SER A 80 6.93 -12.82 7.54
CA SER A 80 6.83 -13.08 6.10
C SER A 80 8.22 -13.32 5.50
N PRO A 81 8.34 -14.26 4.54
CA PRO A 81 9.62 -14.53 3.89
C PRO A 81 10.09 -13.29 3.12
N GLU A 82 11.41 -13.10 3.02
CA GLU A 82 11.96 -12.14 2.08
C GLU A 82 11.64 -12.62 0.66
N VAL A 83 11.00 -11.77 -0.14
CA VAL A 83 10.63 -12.10 -1.52
C VAL A 83 10.99 -10.93 -2.42
N GLU A 84 11.49 -11.25 -3.61
CA GLU A 84 11.70 -10.25 -4.65
C GLU A 84 10.37 -9.75 -5.22
N VAL A 85 10.19 -8.43 -5.26
CA VAL A 85 9.00 -7.82 -5.86
C VAL A 85 9.27 -7.59 -7.35
N PRO A 86 8.48 -8.16 -8.29
CA PRO A 86 8.77 -8.09 -9.72
C PRO A 86 8.84 -6.68 -10.34
N TRP A 87 8.34 -5.65 -9.65
CA TRP A 87 8.25 -4.27 -10.16
C TRP A 87 9.29 -3.32 -9.59
N PHE A 88 10.03 -3.74 -8.56
CA PHE A 88 11.08 -2.92 -7.94
C PHE A 88 12.29 -3.82 -7.67
N PRO A 89 13.52 -3.41 -8.05
CA PRO A 89 14.71 -4.19 -7.73
C PRO A 89 14.73 -4.48 -6.23
N ALA A 90 14.71 -5.77 -5.90
CA ALA A 90 14.27 -6.30 -4.61
C ALA A 90 15.20 -6.01 -3.43
N GLU A 91 16.41 -5.50 -3.69
CA GLU A 91 17.37 -5.23 -2.61
C GLU A 91 16.91 -4.03 -1.77
N GLY A 92 16.49 -4.33 -0.53
CA GLY A 92 16.26 -3.31 0.50
C GLY A 92 14.86 -2.71 0.54
N LEU A 93 13.86 -3.28 -0.15
CA LEU A 93 12.49 -2.78 -0.07
C LEU A 93 11.80 -3.26 1.22
N ASP A 94 11.61 -2.35 2.18
CA ASP A 94 10.95 -2.66 3.45
C ASP A 94 9.41 -2.57 3.34
N GLU A 95 8.93 -1.61 2.55
CA GLU A 95 7.50 -1.33 2.37
C GLU A 95 7.20 -0.73 0.99
N CYS A 96 5.98 -0.92 0.50
CA CYS A 96 5.46 -0.20 -0.67
C CYS A 96 4.16 0.54 -0.34
N LEU A 97 3.96 1.69 -0.99
CA LEU A 97 2.76 2.52 -0.82
C LEU A 97 1.79 2.30 -1.98
N LEU A 98 0.64 1.70 -1.66
CA LEU A 98 -0.51 1.60 -2.57
C LEU A 98 -1.35 2.87 -2.41
N ARG A 99 -1.03 3.89 -3.19
CA ARG A 99 -1.69 5.20 -3.11
C ARG A 99 -3.02 5.20 -3.86
N ALA A 100 -4.08 5.63 -3.17
CA ALA A 100 -5.43 5.69 -3.75
C ALA A 100 -5.63 6.86 -4.71
N ASP A 101 -4.90 7.96 -4.48
CA ASP A 101 -5.08 9.25 -5.14
C ASP A 101 -6.53 9.73 -5.15
N ALA A 102 -7.19 9.53 -4.00
CA ALA A 102 -8.63 9.74 -3.86
C ALA A 102 -9.06 11.22 -3.74
N ALA A 103 -8.13 12.18 -3.78
CA ALA A 103 -8.45 13.59 -3.86
C ALA A 103 -8.55 14.04 -5.33
N PRO A 104 -9.35 15.08 -5.63
CA PRO A 104 -9.45 15.59 -6.99
C PRO A 104 -8.08 15.86 -7.59
N HIS A 105 -7.84 15.29 -8.76
CA HIS A 105 -6.60 15.46 -9.55
C HIS A 105 -5.30 14.95 -8.91
N SER A 106 -5.31 14.36 -7.70
CA SER A 106 -4.07 13.90 -7.04
C SER A 106 -3.28 12.90 -7.88
N PHE A 107 -3.97 12.02 -8.61
CA PHE A 107 -3.31 11.06 -9.50
C PHE A 107 -2.46 11.77 -10.57
N LEU A 108 -3.06 12.72 -11.27
CA LEU A 108 -2.38 13.48 -12.33
C LEU A 108 -1.30 14.40 -11.75
N GLN A 109 -1.54 15.01 -10.59
CA GLN A 109 -0.56 15.87 -9.93
C GLN A 109 0.71 15.07 -9.58
N HIS A 110 0.56 13.88 -8.99
CA HIS A 110 1.71 13.07 -8.64
C HIS A 110 2.45 12.55 -9.87
N LEU A 111 1.73 12.09 -10.90
CA LEU A 111 2.32 11.64 -12.16
C LEU A 111 3.08 12.77 -12.87
N LEU A 112 2.49 13.96 -12.93
CA LEU A 112 3.12 15.13 -13.54
C LEU A 112 4.40 15.55 -12.81
N ILE A 113 4.38 15.52 -11.47
CA ILE A 113 5.58 15.85 -10.68
C ILE A 113 6.69 14.83 -10.94
N GLU A 114 6.37 13.53 -10.97
CA GLU A 114 7.35 12.49 -11.26
C GLU A 114 7.97 12.68 -12.66
N GLU A 115 7.14 12.86 -13.69
CA GLU A 115 7.59 13.07 -15.07
C GLU A 115 8.46 14.34 -15.21
N ALA A 116 7.98 15.46 -14.68
CA ALA A 116 8.71 16.73 -14.76
C ALA A 116 10.07 16.68 -14.05
N MET A 117 10.18 15.92 -12.96
CA MET A 117 11.44 15.78 -12.23
C MET A 117 12.42 14.85 -12.94
N GLN A 118 11.93 13.83 -13.64
CA GLN A 118 12.75 13.00 -14.53
C GLN A 118 13.28 13.80 -15.72
N GLU A 119 12.46 14.66 -16.32
CA GLU A 119 12.84 15.50 -17.46
C GLU A 119 13.90 16.56 -17.10
N VAL A 120 13.77 17.20 -15.93
CA VAL A 120 14.69 18.26 -15.48
C VAL A 120 16.04 17.68 -15.00
N GLY A 121 16.17 16.36 -14.84
CA GLY A 121 17.42 15.71 -14.42
C GLY A 121 17.89 16.13 -13.04
N THR A 122 16.96 16.53 -12.16
CA THR A 122 17.31 17.01 -10.82
C THR A 122 17.82 15.87 -9.94
N SER A 123 18.71 16.17 -9.00
CA SER A 123 19.21 15.22 -7.99
C SER A 123 18.20 14.88 -6.89
N LEU A 124 16.91 15.11 -7.12
CA LEU A 124 15.87 14.83 -6.15
C LEU A 124 15.57 13.32 -6.19
N ASP A 125 15.80 12.64 -5.07
CA ASP A 125 15.46 11.23 -4.93
C ASP A 125 13.94 11.08 -4.83
N ILE A 126 13.32 10.67 -5.93
CA ILE A 126 11.87 10.44 -6.02
C ILE A 126 11.66 8.93 -6.09
N PRO A 127 10.91 8.35 -5.13
CA PRO A 127 10.56 6.94 -5.19
C PRO A 127 9.81 6.65 -6.50
N PRO A 128 10.25 5.68 -7.30
CA PRO A 128 9.57 5.33 -8.54
C PRO A 128 8.14 4.87 -8.25
N SER A 129 7.18 5.26 -9.10
CA SER A 129 5.79 4.87 -8.95
C SER A 129 5.20 4.31 -10.25
N LEU A 130 4.24 3.40 -10.13
CA LEU A 130 3.54 2.81 -11.27
C LEU A 130 2.03 2.84 -11.04
N PRO A 131 1.23 3.39 -11.99
CA PRO A 131 -0.22 3.26 -11.96
C PRO A 131 -0.65 1.80 -12.10
N VAL A 132 -1.37 1.29 -11.11
CA VAL A 132 -1.88 -0.10 -11.09
C VAL A 132 -3.37 -0.14 -10.76
N ARG A 133 -4.07 -1.14 -11.31
CA ARG A 133 -5.40 -1.52 -10.80
C ARG A 133 -5.20 -2.42 -9.58
N LEU A 134 -5.88 -2.05 -8.49
CA LEU A 134 -5.90 -2.77 -7.22
C LEU A 134 -7.25 -3.45 -7.03
N PHE A 135 -7.24 -4.71 -6.63
CA PHE A 135 -8.39 -5.54 -6.30
C PHE A 135 -8.31 -6.07 -4.88
#